data_AF-A0A1I6FBI7-F1
#
_entry.id   AF-A0A1I6FBI7-F1
#
_cell.length_a   1.000
_cell.length_b   1.000
_cell.length_c   1.000
_cell.angle_alpha   90.00
_cell.angle_beta   90.00
_cell.angle_gamma   90.00
#
_symmetry.space_group_name_H-M   'P 1'
#
loop_
_entity.id
_entity.type
_entity.pdbx_description
1 polymer ?
#
loop_
_entity_poly.entity_id
_entity_poly.type
_entity_poly.pdbx_seq_one_letter_code
_entity_poly.pdbx_strand_id
1 'polypeptide(L)'
;MNLPLDELHGAEPGDEVIRYSQDDQKSVEAHYRRFFGGHYSHVWHERVSVGVHLDIYIYGATPDRPYVTLATVGMGAADVTCEHGDVVGHPIELVTYVPHDWDFSSSETQWLIRRIIEVARFPHEFKKVMGRHHTWCVYDGRTGLADALFPGSSFTHWFFRSLIDEPDEIDHLALPSGRCVNFLWAYPITRHELHFGEQESELIELETQLATYAPIPIDLNRPCLFSSENREGRRARKRNQKRLARSLPVSPWMAIRCEYPGHQRESSDGESSE
;
A
#
# COMPACT_ATOMS: atom_id res chain seq x y z
N MET A 1 -15.73 -2.83 19.37
CA MET A 1 -16.48 -4.03 18.96
C MET A 1 -16.00 -4.33 17.56
N ASN A 2 -15.45 -5.52 17.32
CA ASN A 2 -15.17 -5.99 15.96
C ASN A 2 -16.52 -6.13 15.26
N LEU A 3 -16.88 -5.17 14.42
CA LEU A 3 -17.94 -5.40 13.45
C LEU A 3 -17.41 -6.46 12.47
N PRO A 4 -18.18 -7.52 12.17
CA PRO A 4 -17.84 -8.44 11.09
C PRO A 4 -17.64 -7.63 9.80
N LEU A 5 -16.69 -8.06 8.97
CA LEU A 5 -16.40 -7.44 7.67
C LEU A 5 -17.67 -7.27 6.82
N ASP A 6 -18.67 -8.13 7.05
CA ASP A 6 -19.94 -8.19 6.32
C ASP A 6 -20.89 -7.03 6.62
N GLU A 7 -20.71 -6.25 7.69
CA GLU A 7 -21.63 -5.17 8.11
C GLU A 7 -21.17 -3.76 7.70
N LEU A 8 -20.01 -3.61 7.04
CA LEU A 8 -19.51 -2.32 6.52
C LEU A 8 -20.04 -1.98 5.11
N HIS A 9 -20.85 -2.85 4.52
CA HIS A 9 -21.26 -2.73 3.12
C HIS A 9 -22.64 -2.08 2.99
N GLY A 10 -22.64 -0.77 2.71
CA GLY A 10 -23.84 -0.06 2.23
C GLY A 10 -24.19 -0.34 0.76
N ALA A 11 -23.63 -1.39 0.17
CA ALA A 11 -23.89 -1.82 -1.20
C ALA A 11 -24.69 -3.13 -1.19
N GLU A 12 -25.84 -3.12 -1.85
CA GLU A 12 -26.69 -4.29 -2.02
C GLU A 12 -25.97 -5.34 -2.92
N PRO A 13 -26.06 -6.65 -2.60
CA PRO A 13 -25.57 -7.70 -3.48
C PRO A 13 -26.31 -7.67 -4.83
N GLY A 14 -25.71 -7.07 -5.86
CA GLY A 14 -26.33 -6.92 -7.17
C GLY A 14 -25.70 -5.88 -8.09
N ASP A 15 -24.89 -4.95 -7.55
CA ASP A 15 -24.17 -3.97 -8.37
C ASP A 15 -23.02 -4.64 -9.15
N GLU A 16 -22.87 -4.23 -10.42
CA GLU A 16 -21.81 -4.72 -11.30
C GLU A 16 -20.43 -4.37 -10.71
N VAL A 17 -19.60 -5.40 -10.51
CA VAL A 17 -18.22 -5.22 -10.03
C VAL A 17 -17.33 -4.76 -11.19
N ILE A 18 -16.82 -3.54 -11.09
CA ILE A 18 -15.92 -2.97 -12.09
C ILE A 18 -14.54 -3.65 -11.98
N ARG A 19 -13.99 -4.01 -13.13
CA ARG A 19 -12.67 -4.64 -13.30
C ARG A 19 -11.91 -3.91 -14.39
N TYR A 20 -10.58 -3.96 -14.33
CA TYR A 20 -9.79 -3.64 -15.51
C TYR A 20 -10.15 -4.59 -16.65
N SER A 21 -10.05 -4.07 -17.88
CA SER A 21 -9.92 -4.95 -19.03
C SER A 21 -8.64 -5.78 -18.91
N GLN A 22 -8.58 -6.92 -19.59
CA GLN A 22 -7.40 -7.79 -19.51
C GLN A 22 -6.12 -7.06 -19.98
N ASP A 23 -6.22 -6.17 -20.96
CA ASP A 23 -5.07 -5.43 -21.49
C ASP A 23 -4.66 -4.27 -20.58
N ASP A 24 -5.61 -3.60 -19.94
CA ASP A 24 -5.31 -2.57 -18.92
C ASP A 24 -4.62 -3.21 -17.71
N GLN A 25 -5.14 -4.35 -17.22
CA GLN A 25 -4.53 -5.07 -16.10
C GLN A 25 -3.10 -5.50 -16.43
N LYS A 26 -2.86 -6.09 -17.61
CA LYS A 26 -1.49 -6.45 -18.06
C LYS A 26 -0.57 -5.24 -18.14
N SER A 27 -1.11 -4.07 -18.51
CA SER A 27 -0.33 -2.83 -18.58
C SER A 27 0.07 -2.34 -17.20
N VAL A 28 -0.83 -2.40 -16.21
CA VAL A 28 -0.54 -2.10 -14.79
C VAL A 28 0.50 -3.07 -14.25
N GLU A 29 0.36 -4.38 -14.52
CA GLU A 29 1.34 -5.39 -14.11
C GLU A 29 2.73 -5.15 -14.73
N ALA A 30 2.77 -4.82 -16.02
CA ALA A 30 4.01 -4.50 -16.71
C ALA A 30 4.67 -3.22 -16.15
N HIS A 31 3.87 -2.23 -15.79
CA HIS A 31 4.32 -1.00 -15.14
C HIS A 31 4.95 -1.32 -13.78
N TYR A 32 4.27 -2.06 -12.91
CA TYR A 32 4.86 -2.47 -11.63
C TYR A 32 6.12 -3.31 -11.79
N ARG A 33 6.12 -4.26 -12.73
CA ARG A 33 7.32 -5.07 -13.02
C ARG A 33 8.50 -4.21 -13.46
N ARG A 34 8.26 -3.13 -14.22
CA ARG A 34 9.32 -2.22 -14.66
C ARG A 34 10.03 -1.55 -13.47
N PHE A 35 9.32 -1.20 -12.41
CA PHE A 35 9.87 -0.43 -11.28
C PHE A 35 10.21 -1.28 -10.04
N PHE A 36 9.39 -2.27 -9.71
CA PHE A 36 9.58 -3.11 -8.52
C PHE A 36 10.44 -4.35 -8.80
N GLY A 37 10.74 -4.66 -10.06
CA GLY A 37 11.64 -5.73 -10.47
C GLY A 37 10.91 -6.99 -10.94
N GLY A 38 11.41 -8.16 -10.56
CA GLY A 38 10.91 -9.47 -11.03
C GLY A 38 9.42 -9.75 -10.77
N HIS A 39 8.99 -10.98 -11.01
CA HIS A 39 7.60 -11.37 -10.74
C HIS A 39 7.24 -11.12 -9.27
N TYR A 40 5.99 -10.69 -9.03
CA TYR A 40 5.42 -10.67 -7.68
C TYR A 40 5.55 -12.06 -7.05
N SER A 41 5.80 -12.10 -5.74
CA SER A 41 5.91 -13.37 -4.99
C SER A 41 4.54 -13.96 -4.70
N HIS A 42 3.52 -13.12 -4.54
CA HIS A 42 2.16 -13.52 -4.22
C HIS A 42 1.15 -12.48 -4.70
N VAL A 43 -0.06 -12.92 -5.01
CA VAL A 43 -1.22 -12.04 -5.17
C VAL A 43 -2.24 -12.43 -4.13
N TRP A 44 -2.63 -11.47 -3.30
CA TRP A 44 -3.80 -11.64 -2.46
C TRP A 44 -5.04 -11.30 -3.30
N HIS A 45 -5.85 -12.32 -3.59
CA HIS A 45 -7.07 -12.16 -4.35
C HIS A 45 -8.25 -11.86 -3.45
N GLU A 46 -8.99 -10.82 -3.78
CA GLU A 46 -10.21 -10.51 -3.07
C GLU A 46 -11.32 -11.51 -3.40
N ARG A 47 -11.92 -12.06 -2.35
CA ARG A 47 -12.97 -13.08 -2.48
C ARG A 47 -14.35 -12.49 -2.74
N VAL A 48 -14.65 -11.32 -2.19
CA VAL A 48 -15.94 -10.64 -2.31
C VAL A 48 -15.65 -9.19 -2.67
N SER A 49 -16.14 -8.79 -3.83
CA SER A 49 -15.88 -7.46 -4.38
C SER A 49 -17.14 -6.60 -4.34
N VAL A 50 -16.97 -5.35 -3.93
CA VAL A 50 -18.04 -4.34 -3.83
C VAL A 50 -17.60 -3.10 -4.61
N GLY A 51 -18.34 -2.75 -5.68
CA GLY A 51 -18.03 -1.61 -6.56
C GLY A 51 -16.85 -1.88 -7.51
N VAL A 52 -15.67 -2.18 -6.97
CA VAL A 52 -14.46 -2.58 -7.72
C VAL A 52 -13.90 -3.90 -7.19
N HIS A 53 -13.29 -4.68 -8.07
CA HIS A 53 -12.47 -5.83 -7.69
C HIS A 53 -11.06 -5.38 -7.34
N LEU A 54 -10.58 -5.72 -6.15
CA LEU A 54 -9.29 -5.28 -5.63
C LEU A 54 -8.37 -6.45 -5.31
N ASP A 55 -7.26 -6.56 -6.02
CA ASP A 55 -6.18 -7.47 -5.65
C ASP A 55 -5.01 -6.70 -5.06
N ILE A 56 -4.20 -7.36 -4.23
CA ILE A 56 -2.92 -6.82 -3.73
C ILE A 56 -1.77 -7.67 -4.27
N TYR A 57 -0.93 -7.04 -5.08
CA TYR A 57 0.28 -7.63 -5.64
C TYR A 57 1.42 -7.41 -4.65
N ILE A 58 2.08 -8.50 -4.28
CA ILE A 58 3.13 -8.51 -3.27
C ILE A 58 4.45 -8.81 -3.95
N TYR A 59 5.38 -7.86 -3.92
CA TYR A 59 6.74 -8.01 -4.39
C TYR A 59 7.65 -8.26 -3.19
N GLY A 60 8.29 -9.43 -3.18
CA GLY A 60 9.23 -9.80 -2.12
C GLY A 60 10.48 -8.92 -2.13
N ALA A 61 11.15 -8.84 -0.98
CA ALA A 61 12.42 -8.12 -0.87
C ALA A 61 13.50 -8.75 -1.77
N THR A 62 14.31 -7.89 -2.37
CA THR A 62 15.48 -8.26 -3.18
C THR A 62 16.73 -7.54 -2.64
N PRO A 63 17.94 -7.91 -3.08
CA PRO A 63 19.15 -7.17 -2.69
C PRO A 63 19.09 -5.67 -3.03
N ASP A 64 18.50 -5.33 -4.17
CA ASP A 64 18.35 -3.93 -4.62
C ASP A 64 17.18 -3.23 -3.92
N ARG A 65 16.19 -3.99 -3.45
CA ARG A 65 15.00 -3.51 -2.75
C ARG A 65 14.78 -4.30 -1.45
N PRO A 66 15.48 -3.96 -0.35
CA PRO A 66 15.50 -4.77 0.87
C PRO A 66 14.24 -4.60 1.74
N TYR A 67 13.07 -4.59 1.11
CA TYR A 67 11.75 -4.45 1.70
C TYR A 67 10.67 -5.05 0.79
N VAL A 68 9.52 -5.38 1.37
CA VAL A 68 8.36 -5.89 0.61
C VAL A 68 7.55 -4.70 0.08
N THR A 69 7.13 -4.76 -1.18
CA THR A 69 6.21 -3.79 -1.78
C THR A 69 4.82 -4.41 -1.91
N LEU A 70 3.81 -3.71 -1.41
CA LEU A 70 2.40 -4.02 -1.63
C LEU A 70 1.85 -3.00 -2.62
N ALA A 71 1.20 -3.47 -3.67
CA ALA A 71 0.60 -2.60 -4.68
C ALA A 71 -0.83 -3.06 -4.98
N THR A 72 -1.78 -2.13 -4.98
CA THR A 72 -3.15 -2.45 -5.39
C THR A 72 -3.21 -2.66 -6.90
N VAL A 73 -4.11 -3.56 -7.31
CA VAL A 73 -4.55 -3.70 -8.70
C VAL A 73 -6.06 -3.75 -8.68
N GLY A 74 -6.69 -2.76 -9.31
CA GLY A 74 -8.14 -2.67 -9.48
C GLY A 74 -8.75 -1.45 -8.79
N MET A 75 -7.99 -0.75 -7.93
CA MET A 75 -8.48 0.50 -7.34
C MET A 75 -8.72 1.55 -8.42
N GLY A 76 -7.86 1.57 -9.44
CA GLY A 76 -8.02 2.47 -10.57
C GLY A 76 -8.94 1.97 -11.69
N ALA A 77 -9.60 0.81 -11.49
CA ALA A 77 -10.45 0.22 -12.51
C ALA A 77 -11.69 1.07 -12.84
N ALA A 78 -12.19 1.87 -11.88
CA ALA A 78 -13.31 2.77 -12.07
C ALA A 78 -12.85 4.23 -12.19
N ASP A 79 -13.60 5.06 -12.92
CA ASP A 79 -13.33 6.49 -13.00
C ASP A 79 -13.64 7.20 -11.69
N VAL A 80 -12.85 8.24 -11.41
CA VAL A 80 -13.08 9.10 -10.25
C VAL A 80 -14.21 10.05 -10.60
N THR A 81 -15.38 9.84 -10.00
CA THR A 81 -16.55 10.69 -10.22
C THR A 81 -16.82 11.55 -8.99
N CYS A 82 -17.16 12.83 -9.19
CA CYS A 82 -17.64 13.68 -8.10
C CYS A 82 -19.13 13.38 -7.81
N GLU A 83 -19.68 13.98 -6.76
CA GLU A 83 -21.08 13.75 -6.34
C GLU A 83 -22.12 14.06 -7.44
N HIS A 84 -21.76 14.89 -8.43
CA HIS A 84 -22.62 15.23 -9.57
C HIS A 84 -22.50 14.24 -10.75
N GLY A 85 -21.64 13.22 -10.64
CA GLY A 85 -21.43 12.20 -11.67
C GLY A 85 -20.36 12.54 -12.72
N ASP A 86 -19.79 13.74 -12.67
CA ASP A 86 -18.72 14.14 -13.59
C ASP A 86 -17.40 13.44 -13.25
N VAL A 87 -16.69 12.96 -14.28
CA VAL A 87 -15.34 12.39 -14.14
C VAL A 87 -14.35 13.51 -13.80
N VAL A 88 -13.68 13.39 -12.66
CA VAL A 88 -12.78 14.38 -12.08
C VAL A 88 -11.42 13.77 -11.75
N GLY A 89 -10.44 14.05 -12.60
CA GLY A 89 -9.07 13.57 -12.42
C GLY A 89 -8.87 12.11 -12.84
N HIS A 90 -7.72 11.57 -12.48
CA HIS A 90 -7.35 10.20 -12.83
C HIS A 90 -7.56 9.25 -11.65
N PRO A 91 -8.04 8.02 -11.90
CA PRO A 91 -8.00 6.95 -10.92
C PRO A 91 -6.61 6.72 -10.35
N ILE A 92 -6.54 6.13 -9.17
CA ILE A 92 -5.29 5.86 -8.48
C ILE A 92 -5.14 4.38 -8.15
N GLU A 93 -3.90 3.90 -8.15
CA GLU A 93 -3.49 2.71 -7.41
C GLU A 93 -2.58 3.13 -6.24
N LEU A 94 -2.63 2.37 -5.15
CA LEU A 94 -1.83 2.58 -3.96
C LEU A 94 -0.67 1.60 -3.90
N VAL A 95 0.48 2.14 -3.50
CA VAL A 95 1.69 1.38 -3.22
C VAL A 95 2.10 1.64 -1.77
N THR A 96 2.62 0.65 -1.08
CA THR A 96 3.25 0.85 0.23
C THR A 96 4.40 -0.13 0.47
N TYR A 97 5.41 0.31 1.22
CA TYR A 97 6.66 -0.43 1.45
C TYR A 97 6.77 -0.85 2.91
N VAL A 98 6.95 -2.14 3.16
CA VAL A 98 6.96 -2.73 4.50
C VAL A 98 8.23 -3.54 4.74
N PRO A 99 8.63 -3.77 6.01
CA PRO A 99 9.84 -4.53 6.32
C PRO A 99 9.92 -5.89 5.61
N HIS A 100 11.13 -6.28 5.21
CA HIS A 100 11.39 -7.50 4.43
C HIS A 100 10.97 -8.80 5.14
N ASP A 101 10.87 -8.77 6.47
CA ASP A 101 10.54 -9.91 7.33
C ASP A 101 9.03 -10.08 7.54
N TRP A 102 8.20 -9.25 6.91
CA TRP A 102 6.74 -9.38 6.99
C TRP A 102 6.24 -10.46 6.04
N ASP A 103 5.67 -11.52 6.63
CA ASP A 103 5.09 -12.63 5.89
C ASP A 103 3.57 -12.48 5.72
N PHE A 104 3.14 -12.17 4.50
CA PHE A 104 1.74 -12.01 4.09
C PHE A 104 0.99 -13.31 3.79
N SER A 105 1.67 -14.46 3.85
CA SER A 105 1.00 -15.76 3.81
C SER A 105 0.36 -16.13 5.15
N SER A 106 0.82 -15.51 6.25
CA SER A 106 0.28 -15.71 7.60
C SER A 106 -0.90 -14.79 7.90
N SER A 107 -1.79 -15.20 8.82
CA SER A 107 -2.91 -14.37 9.27
C SER A 107 -2.48 -13.15 10.10
N GLU A 108 -1.25 -13.15 10.64
CA GLU A 108 -0.76 -12.11 11.57
C GLU A 108 -0.45 -10.78 10.89
N THR A 109 -0.22 -10.77 9.58
CA THR A 109 0.06 -9.56 8.78
C THR A 109 -1.08 -9.21 7.81
N GLN A 110 -2.02 -10.14 7.58
CA GLN A 110 -3.17 -9.94 6.70
C GLN A 110 -4.08 -8.76 7.11
N TRP A 111 -4.00 -8.30 8.36
CA TRP A 111 -4.72 -7.10 8.77
C TRP A 111 -4.24 -5.86 8.00
N LEU A 112 -2.97 -5.77 7.58
CA LEU A 112 -2.49 -4.64 6.78
C LEU A 112 -3.10 -4.68 5.38
N ILE A 113 -3.17 -5.87 4.77
CA ILE A 113 -3.89 -6.06 3.50
C ILE A 113 -5.33 -5.55 3.63
N ARG A 114 -6.02 -5.92 4.71
CA ARG A 114 -7.39 -5.41 4.98
C ARG A 114 -7.44 -3.88 5.09
N ARG A 115 -6.49 -3.26 5.81
CA ARG A 115 -6.41 -1.79 5.90
C ARG A 115 -6.18 -1.12 4.55
N ILE A 116 -5.36 -1.72 3.67
CA ILE A 116 -5.11 -1.22 2.31
C ILE A 116 -6.38 -1.36 1.46
N ILE A 117 -7.09 -2.48 1.55
CA ILE A 117 -8.36 -2.68 0.85
C ILE A 117 -9.41 -1.65 1.30
N GLU A 118 -9.55 -1.41 2.61
CA GLU A 118 -10.49 -0.42 3.13
C GLU A 118 -10.25 0.98 2.58
N VAL A 119 -8.99 1.44 2.56
CA VAL A 119 -8.65 2.76 2.01
C VAL A 119 -8.81 2.80 0.48
N ALA A 120 -8.50 1.70 -0.21
CA ALA A 120 -8.68 1.59 -1.66
C ALA A 120 -10.16 1.61 -2.10
N ARG A 121 -11.05 1.08 -1.26
CA ARG A 121 -12.50 1.11 -1.49
C ARG A 121 -13.16 2.45 -1.20
N PHE A 122 -12.64 3.17 -0.21
CA PHE A 122 -13.20 4.44 0.26
C PHE A 122 -13.67 5.41 -0.86
N PRO A 123 -12.86 5.73 -1.90
CA PRO A 123 -13.32 6.63 -2.96
C PRO A 123 -14.53 6.10 -3.74
N HIS A 124 -14.66 4.79 -3.89
CA HIS A 124 -15.73 4.13 -4.64
C HIS A 124 -17.04 4.06 -3.87
N GLU A 125 -16.96 3.75 -2.57
CA GLU A 125 -18.10 3.63 -1.66
C GLU A 125 -18.70 5.00 -1.34
N PHE A 126 -17.85 6.01 -1.11
CA PHE A 126 -18.29 7.33 -0.67
C PHE A 126 -18.31 8.39 -1.78
N LYS A 127 -18.03 7.99 -3.04
CA LYS A 127 -17.95 8.88 -4.21
C LYS A 127 -17.04 10.09 -3.95
N LYS A 128 -15.85 9.82 -3.41
CA LYS A 128 -14.86 10.84 -3.03
C LYS A 128 -13.65 10.81 -3.95
N VAL A 129 -13.13 11.99 -4.26
CA VAL A 129 -11.86 12.15 -4.96
C VAL A 129 -10.72 11.91 -3.98
N MET A 130 -9.80 11.01 -4.35
CA MET A 130 -8.56 10.77 -3.62
C MET A 130 -7.37 11.17 -4.50
N GLY A 131 -6.37 11.81 -3.91
CA GLY A 131 -5.21 12.30 -4.64
C GLY A 131 -4.03 12.58 -3.72
N ARG A 132 -2.94 13.07 -4.31
CA ARG A 132 -1.73 13.45 -3.58
C ARG A 132 -2.05 14.48 -2.49
N HIS A 133 -1.39 14.33 -1.34
CA HIS A 133 -1.59 15.08 -0.10
C HIS A 133 -2.93 14.87 0.61
N HIS A 134 -3.85 14.08 0.06
CA HIS A 134 -5.01 13.66 0.83
C HIS A 134 -4.59 12.70 1.94
N THR A 135 -5.43 12.64 2.98
CA THR A 135 -5.20 11.78 4.13
C THR A 135 -6.42 10.92 4.41
N TRP A 136 -6.22 9.73 4.96
CA TRP A 136 -7.30 8.83 5.32
C TRP A 136 -7.01 8.13 6.65
N CYS A 137 -8.03 7.89 7.47
CA CYS A 137 -7.90 7.11 8.70
C CYS A 137 -9.11 6.23 8.96
N VAL A 138 -8.94 5.25 9.85
CA VAL A 138 -10.05 4.52 10.46
C VAL A 138 -10.52 5.32 11.67
N TYR A 139 -11.80 5.67 11.72
CA TYR A 139 -12.37 6.48 12.79
C TYR A 139 -13.16 5.61 13.77
N ASP A 140 -12.84 5.69 15.07
CA ASP A 140 -13.68 5.11 16.12
C ASP A 140 -14.82 6.07 16.45
N GLY A 141 -16.01 5.77 15.91
CA GLY A 141 -17.22 6.57 16.13
C GLY A 141 -17.65 6.70 17.59
N ARG A 142 -17.13 5.88 18.51
CA ARG A 142 -17.42 6.01 19.95
C ARG A 142 -16.53 7.02 20.66
N THR A 143 -15.26 7.09 20.26
CA THR A 143 -14.27 7.97 20.90
C THR A 143 -14.05 9.27 20.14
N GLY A 144 -14.45 9.32 18.87
CA GLY A 144 -14.18 10.46 17.99
C GLY A 144 -12.71 10.58 17.61
N LEU A 145 -11.93 9.50 17.79
CA LEU A 145 -10.50 9.48 17.53
C LEU A 145 -10.17 8.52 16.39
N ALA A 146 -9.09 8.84 15.68
CA ALA A 146 -8.54 7.93 14.68
C ALA A 146 -7.86 6.76 15.38
N ASP A 147 -8.19 5.55 14.97
CA ASP A 147 -7.54 4.34 15.44
C ASP A 147 -6.08 4.28 14.94
N ALA A 148 -5.25 3.53 15.66
CA ALA A 148 -3.91 3.24 15.17
C ALA A 148 -4.00 2.41 13.89
N LEU A 149 -3.37 2.87 12.81
CA LEU A 149 -3.30 2.14 11.55
C LEU A 149 -2.62 0.79 11.71
N PHE A 150 -1.55 0.76 12.51
CA PHE A 150 -0.76 -0.43 12.80
C PHE A 150 -0.83 -0.72 14.30
N PRO A 151 -1.14 -1.96 14.72
CA PRO A 151 -1.24 -2.32 16.13
C PRO A 151 0.01 -1.94 16.93
N GLY A 152 -0.14 -0.95 17.80
CA GLY A 152 0.93 -0.50 18.69
C GLY A 152 1.92 0.51 18.10
N SER A 153 1.66 1.02 16.91
CA SER A 153 2.34 2.21 16.37
C SER A 153 1.65 3.51 16.81
N SER A 154 2.32 4.64 16.62
CA SER A 154 1.73 5.99 16.74
C SER A 154 1.06 6.48 15.45
N PHE A 155 1.10 5.69 14.38
CA PHE A 155 0.51 6.07 13.11
C PHE A 155 -0.99 5.90 13.13
N THR A 156 -1.69 6.91 12.64
CA THR A 156 -3.16 6.96 12.67
C THR A 156 -3.76 7.36 11.33
N HIS A 157 -2.98 7.91 10.40
CA HIS A 157 -3.46 8.34 9.10
C HIS A 157 -2.55 7.86 7.99
N TRP A 158 -3.13 7.47 6.86
CA TRP A 158 -2.44 7.37 5.58
C TRP A 158 -2.32 8.77 5.02
N PHE A 159 -1.17 9.07 4.44
CA PHE A 159 -0.89 10.28 3.70
C PHE A 159 -0.38 9.86 2.32
N PHE A 160 -1.05 10.32 1.27
CA PHE A 160 -0.78 9.87 -0.09
C PHE A 160 0.24 10.79 -0.76
N ARG A 161 1.38 10.22 -1.12
CA ARG A 161 2.55 10.95 -1.61
C ARG A 161 2.95 10.44 -2.98
N SER A 162 3.82 11.17 -3.68
CA SER A 162 4.53 10.62 -4.84
C SER A 162 5.47 9.49 -4.40
N LEU A 163 5.78 8.60 -5.33
CA LEU A 163 6.73 7.50 -5.13
C LEU A 163 8.17 8.02 -5.23
N ILE A 164 8.57 8.87 -4.27
CA ILE A 164 9.80 9.69 -4.33
C ILE A 164 11.13 8.92 -4.46
N ASP A 165 11.14 7.62 -4.17
CA ASP A 165 12.30 6.73 -4.30
C ASP A 165 12.35 6.01 -5.66
N GLU A 166 11.33 6.21 -6.49
CA GLU A 166 11.23 5.67 -7.85
C GLU A 166 11.43 6.80 -8.87
N PRO A 167 11.78 6.47 -10.12
CA PRO A 167 11.75 7.44 -11.20
C PRO A 167 10.34 8.02 -11.41
N ASP A 168 10.23 9.31 -11.72
CA ASP A 168 8.97 10.04 -11.93
C ASP A 168 8.00 9.34 -12.90
N GLU A 169 8.53 8.53 -13.83
CA GLU A 169 7.72 7.74 -14.76
C GLU A 169 6.82 6.70 -14.09
N ILE A 170 7.01 6.38 -12.80
CA ILE A 170 6.11 5.48 -12.09
C ILE A 170 4.76 6.14 -11.77
N ASP A 171 4.72 7.46 -11.59
CA ASP A 171 3.56 8.16 -11.01
C ASP A 171 2.32 8.12 -11.93
N HIS A 172 2.50 7.81 -13.22
CA HIS A 172 1.44 7.82 -14.23
C HIS A 172 1.57 6.68 -15.26
N LEU A 173 0.44 6.09 -15.65
CA LEU A 173 0.34 5.11 -16.72
C LEU A 173 -0.85 5.42 -17.63
N ALA A 174 -0.58 5.56 -18.94
CA ALA A 174 -1.63 5.53 -19.96
C ALA A 174 -2.01 4.08 -20.26
N LEU A 175 -3.30 3.78 -20.15
CA LEU A 175 -3.86 2.46 -20.39
C LEU A 175 -4.28 2.26 -21.86
N PRO A 176 -4.26 1.02 -22.37
CA PRO A 176 -4.79 0.68 -23.70
C PRO A 176 -6.23 1.14 -23.96
N SER A 177 -7.07 1.20 -22.91
CA SER A 177 -8.42 1.76 -22.99
C SER A 177 -8.49 3.27 -23.27
N GLY A 178 -7.35 3.98 -23.24
CA GLY A 178 -7.28 5.43 -23.39
C GLY A 178 -7.44 6.21 -22.07
N ARG A 179 -7.65 5.49 -20.95
CA ARG A 179 -7.66 6.06 -19.60
C ARG A 179 -6.23 6.24 -19.08
N CYS A 180 -6.06 7.03 -18.03
CA CYS A 180 -4.80 7.13 -17.29
C CYS A 180 -5.03 6.75 -15.83
N VAL A 181 -4.04 6.09 -15.22
CA VAL A 181 -4.01 5.74 -13.80
C VAL A 181 -2.77 6.38 -13.17
N ASN A 182 -2.95 6.96 -11.99
CA ASN A 182 -1.86 7.48 -11.18
C ASN A 182 -1.46 6.49 -10.09
N PHE A 183 -0.24 6.57 -9.61
CA PHE A 183 0.26 5.71 -8.53
C PHE A 183 0.65 6.60 -7.36
N LEU A 184 0.14 6.27 -6.17
CA LEU A 184 0.44 7.04 -4.96
C LEU A 184 0.99 6.12 -3.88
N TRP A 185 2.01 6.61 -3.20
CA TRP A 185 2.53 5.98 -2.01
C TRP A 185 1.60 6.26 -0.82
N ALA A 186 0.96 5.23 -0.29
CA ALA A 186 0.29 5.29 1.00
C ALA A 186 1.34 5.22 2.12
N TYR A 187 1.72 6.39 2.67
CA TYR A 187 2.67 6.49 3.76
C TYR A 187 1.97 6.78 5.09
N PRO A 188 2.31 6.07 6.18
CA PRO A 188 1.64 6.29 7.45
C PRO A 188 2.25 7.46 8.24
N ILE A 189 1.38 8.36 8.69
CA ILE A 189 1.73 9.51 9.53
C ILE A 189 0.96 9.49 10.85
N THR A 190 1.50 10.23 11.81
CA THR A 190 0.88 10.46 13.11
C THR A 190 -0.17 11.57 13.03
N ARG A 191 -1.10 11.62 13.99
CA ARG A 191 -2.07 12.73 14.10
C ARG A 191 -1.40 14.11 14.24
N HIS A 192 -0.24 14.17 14.88
CA HIS A 192 0.49 15.43 15.06
C HIS A 192 1.14 15.91 13.75
N GLU A 193 1.65 14.99 12.94
CA GLU A 193 2.13 15.31 11.58
C GLU A 193 1.00 15.79 10.68
N LEU A 194 -0.17 15.14 10.74
CA LEU A 194 -1.36 15.63 10.05
C LEU A 194 -1.70 17.06 10.47
N HIS A 195 -1.83 17.29 11.78
CA HIS A 195 -2.20 18.61 12.30
C HIS A 195 -1.19 19.71 11.90
N PHE A 196 0.09 19.36 11.85
CA PHE A 196 1.13 20.24 11.34
C PHE A 196 0.91 20.55 9.85
N GLY A 197 0.72 19.53 9.01
CA GLY A 197 0.52 19.71 7.56
C GLY A 197 -0.81 20.34 7.13
N GLU A 198 -1.84 20.33 7.99
CA GLU A 198 -3.13 21.00 7.73
C GLU A 198 -3.02 22.54 7.73
N GLN A 199 -1.93 23.10 8.26
CA GLN A 199 -1.66 24.53 8.12
C GLN A 199 -1.14 24.79 6.68
N GLU A 200 -1.81 25.62 5.88
CA GLU A 200 -1.53 25.75 4.43
C GLU A 200 -0.05 26.01 4.08
N SER A 201 0.70 26.73 4.93
CA SER A 201 2.13 26.99 4.71
C SER A 201 3.06 25.82 5.06
N GLU A 202 2.55 24.82 5.78
CA GLU A 202 3.36 23.76 6.41
C GLU A 202 3.25 22.40 5.69
N LEU A 203 2.34 22.23 4.72
CA LEU A 203 2.21 20.98 3.94
C LEU A 203 3.52 20.66 3.18
N ILE A 204 4.14 21.68 2.58
CA ILE A 204 5.42 21.55 1.87
C ILE A 204 6.54 21.15 2.85
N GLU A 205 6.50 21.69 4.07
CA GLU A 205 7.46 21.35 5.12
C GLU A 205 7.24 19.91 5.61
N LEU A 206 6.00 19.48 5.82
CA LEU A 206 5.66 18.08 6.11
C LEU A 206 6.23 17.14 5.05
N GLU A 207 5.99 17.43 3.77
CA GLU A 207 6.52 16.63 2.66
C GLU A 207 8.05 16.60 2.65
N THR A 208 8.69 17.76 2.85
CA THR A 208 10.16 17.88 2.89
C THR A 208 10.76 17.06 4.03
N GLN A 209 10.16 17.15 5.23
CA GLN A 209 10.61 16.41 6.41
C GLN A 209 10.38 14.91 6.25
N LEU A 210 9.25 14.49 5.67
CA LEU A 210 8.99 13.08 5.40
C LEU A 210 9.95 12.51 4.35
N ALA A 211 10.24 13.25 3.28
CA ALA A 211 11.21 12.84 2.26
C ALA A 211 12.64 12.76 2.84
N THR A 212 12.99 13.63 3.78
CA THR A 212 14.33 13.69 4.35
C THR A 212 14.57 12.66 5.45
N TYR A 213 13.58 12.43 6.32
CA TYR A 213 13.79 11.72 7.58
C TYR A 213 12.93 10.47 7.76
N ALA A 214 11.89 10.27 6.95
CA ALA A 214 11.02 9.11 7.10
C ALA A 214 11.63 7.90 6.36
N PRO A 215 11.80 6.74 7.05
CA PRO A 215 12.47 5.60 6.46
C PRO A 215 11.57 4.86 5.46
N ILE A 216 12.24 4.19 4.53
CA ILE A 216 11.69 3.21 3.60
C ILE A 216 12.45 1.90 3.85
N PRO A 217 11.78 0.81 4.27
CA PRO A 217 10.33 0.65 4.45
C PRO A 217 9.79 1.36 5.70
N ILE A 218 8.47 1.30 5.89
CA ILE A 218 7.78 1.81 7.09
C ILE A 218 8.44 1.27 8.37
N ASP A 219 8.89 2.17 9.24
CA ASP A 219 9.27 1.87 10.62
C ASP A 219 8.11 2.16 11.57
N LEU A 220 7.45 1.11 12.08
CA LEU A 220 6.36 1.21 13.06
C LEU A 220 6.75 1.90 14.37
N ASN A 221 8.05 2.05 14.64
CA ASN A 221 8.59 2.67 15.83
C ASN A 221 9.10 4.11 15.58
N ARG A 222 8.89 4.65 14.38
CA ARG A 222 9.26 6.03 14.07
C ARG A 222 8.46 6.98 14.98
N PRO A 223 9.13 7.88 15.72
CA PRO A 223 8.43 8.95 16.43
C PRO A 223 7.88 9.99 15.44
N CYS A 224 6.90 10.77 15.88
CA CYS A 224 6.45 11.96 15.16
C CYS A 224 7.64 12.90 14.86
N LEU A 225 7.71 13.46 13.65
CA LEU A 225 8.78 14.38 13.24
C LEU A 225 8.65 15.78 13.88
N PHE A 226 7.42 16.22 14.16
CA PHE A 226 7.12 17.59 14.59
C PHE A 226 6.80 17.74 16.08
N SER A 227 6.82 16.65 16.85
CA SER A 227 6.55 16.72 18.29
C SER A 227 7.45 15.76 19.06
N SER A 228 7.99 16.23 20.19
CA SER A 228 8.76 15.38 21.10
C SER A 228 7.85 14.30 21.71
N GLU A 229 8.21 13.03 21.49
CA GLU A 229 7.51 11.88 22.08
C GLU A 229 7.45 12.01 23.62
N ASN A 230 6.23 12.03 24.19
CA ASN A 230 6.08 12.09 25.63
C ASN A 230 6.52 10.77 26.30
N ARG A 231 6.76 10.79 27.62
CA ARG A 231 7.29 9.64 28.37
C ARG A 231 6.42 8.39 28.25
N GLU A 232 5.10 8.56 28.14
CA GLU A 232 4.13 7.47 28.02
C GLU A 232 4.16 6.84 26.64
N GLY A 233 4.17 7.64 25.57
CA GLY A 233 4.38 7.20 24.20
C GLY A 233 5.67 6.40 24.05
N ARG A 234 6.78 6.93 24.60
CA ARG A 234 8.07 6.23 24.61
C ARG A 234 8.02 4.89 25.33
N ARG A 235 7.29 4.81 26.44
CA ARG A 235 7.10 3.55 27.21
C ARG A 235 6.20 2.56 26.47
N ALA A 236 5.12 3.04 25.84
CA ALA A 236 4.23 2.21 25.03
C ALA A 236 5.00 1.61 23.84
N ARG A 237 5.73 2.45 23.11
CA ARG A 237 6.59 2.03 21.99
C ARG A 237 7.64 1.01 22.40
N LYS A 238 8.41 1.26 23.48
CA LYS A 238 9.38 0.28 24.01
C LYS A 238 8.76 -1.05 24.44
N ARG A 239 7.52 -1.04 24.96
CA ARG A 239 6.79 -2.26 25.31
C ARG A 239 6.37 -3.03 24.06
N ASN A 240 5.91 -2.34 23.02
CA ASN A 240 5.55 -2.96 21.74
C ASN A 240 6.77 -3.49 20.97
N GLN A 241 7.91 -2.80 20.99
CA GLN A 241 9.16 -3.31 20.42
C GLN A 241 9.54 -4.67 21.00
N LYS A 242 9.39 -4.83 22.32
CA LYS A 242 9.61 -6.12 23.00
C LYS A 242 8.56 -7.18 22.65
N ARG A 243 7.35 -6.78 22.25
CA ARG A 243 6.28 -7.69 21.85
C ARG A 243 6.46 -8.17 20.41
N LEU A 244 6.68 -7.24 19.48
CA LEU A 244 6.91 -7.54 18.06
C LEU A 244 8.18 -8.37 17.85
N ALA A 245 9.27 -8.06 18.55
CA ALA A 245 10.50 -8.87 18.52
C ALA A 245 10.32 -10.29 19.08
N ARG A 246 9.20 -10.58 19.76
CA ARG A 246 8.84 -11.94 20.22
C ARG A 246 7.89 -12.66 19.27
N SER A 247 7.16 -11.94 18.42
CA SER A 247 6.17 -12.51 17.51
C SER A 247 6.67 -12.68 16.08
N LEU A 248 7.58 -11.81 15.61
CA LEU A 248 8.13 -11.91 14.25
C LEU A 248 9.38 -12.81 14.26
N PRO A 249 9.41 -13.89 13.46
CA PRO A 249 10.62 -14.67 13.27
C PRO A 249 11.65 -13.80 12.52
N VAL A 250 12.71 -13.39 13.21
CA VAL A 250 13.82 -12.66 12.60
C VAL A 250 14.62 -13.67 11.76
N SER A 251 14.36 -13.73 10.45
CA SER A 251 15.31 -14.39 9.54
C SER A 251 16.53 -13.47 9.39
N PRO A 252 17.74 -13.93 9.75
CA PRO A 252 18.94 -13.15 9.50
C PRO A 252 19.03 -12.86 8.00
N TRP A 253 19.31 -11.61 7.63
CA TRP A 253 19.48 -11.17 6.23
C TRP A 253 20.44 -12.05 5.41
N MET A 254 21.36 -12.76 6.07
CA MET A 254 22.29 -13.73 5.45
C MET A 254 21.69 -15.10 5.12
N ALA A 255 20.46 -15.41 5.55
CA ALA A 255 19.86 -16.75 5.47
C ALA A 255 18.85 -16.93 4.34
N ILE A 256 18.49 -15.88 3.59
CA ILE A 256 17.67 -16.05 2.38
C ILE A 256 18.55 -16.70 1.32
N ARG A 257 18.53 -18.03 1.25
CA ARG A 257 19.04 -18.74 0.08
C ARG A 257 18.16 -18.33 -1.09
N CYS A 258 18.77 -17.66 -2.06
CA CYS A 258 18.20 -17.45 -3.37
C CYS A 258 18.03 -18.83 -4.04
N GLU A 259 16.90 -19.49 -3.79
CA GLU A 259 16.47 -20.63 -4.58
C GLU A 259 15.76 -20.08 -5.81
N TYR A 260 16.55 -19.71 -6.81
CA TYR A 260 16.07 -19.48 -8.17
C TYR A 260 15.86 -20.86 -8.81
N PRO A 261 14.64 -21.29 -9.17
CA PRO A 261 14.46 -22.44 -10.05
C PRO A 261 14.74 -21.96 -11.48
N GLY A 262 16.02 -21.73 -11.77
CA GLY A 262 16.49 -21.39 -13.09
C GLY A 262 16.34 -22.59 -14.01
N HIS A 263 15.43 -22.47 -14.98
CA HIS A 263 15.45 -23.09 -16.31
C HIS A 263 16.36 -24.32 -16.45
N GLN A 264 15.77 -25.52 -16.45
CA GLN A 264 16.39 -26.63 -17.17
C GLN A 264 16.51 -26.19 -18.64
N ARG A 265 17.74 -26.00 -19.12
CA ARG A 265 18.00 -25.83 -20.54
C ARG A 265 17.61 -27.14 -21.23
N GLU A 266 16.57 -27.08 -22.06
CA GLU A 266 16.39 -28.05 -23.12
C GLU A 266 17.64 -28.00 -24.01
N SER A 267 18.40 -29.09 -24.02
CA SER A 267 19.43 -29.34 -25.03
C SER A 267 18.74 -29.94 -26.25
N SER A 268 18.39 -29.10 -27.22
CA SER A 268 18.10 -29.54 -28.58
C SER A 268 19.27 -29.19 -29.50
N ASP A 269 19.64 -30.20 -30.29
CA ASP A 269 20.41 -30.19 -31.53
C ASP A 269 21.93 -30.04 -31.36
N GLY A 270 22.78 -30.84 -31.99
CA GLY A 270 22.62 -31.63 -33.20
C GLY A 270 23.87 -31.39 -34.05
N GLU A 271 24.55 -32.49 -34.39
CA GLU A 271 25.50 -32.70 -35.51
C GLU A 271 26.39 -31.55 -36.02
N SER A 272 27.71 -31.79 -36.06
CA SER A 272 28.44 -32.07 -37.32
C SER A 272 29.97 -32.11 -37.13
N SER A 273 30.61 -33.12 -37.75
CA SER A 273 31.99 -33.18 -38.32
C SER A 273 33.18 -32.76 -37.42
N GLU A 274 34.23 -33.56 -37.20
CA GLU A 274 34.98 -34.52 -38.03
C GLU A 274 35.40 -35.78 -37.25
#